data_AF-A0A1V5XQD8-F1
#
_entry.id   AF-A0A1V5XQD8-F1
#
_cell.length_a   1.000
_cell.length_b   1.000
_cell.length_c   1.000
_cell.angle_alpha   90.00
_cell.angle_beta   90.00
_cell.angle_gamma   90.00
#
_symmetry.space_group_name_H-M   'P 1'
#
loop_
_entity.id
_entity.type
_entity.pdbx_description
1 polymer ?
#
loop_
_entity_poly.entity_id
_entity_poly.type
_entity_poly.pdbx_seq_one_letter_code
_entity_poly.pdbx_strand_id
1 'polypeptide(L)'
;MDKFLGIVQGGRFSILMPRPQCCTVRLTRISKPASIAEELVASHEINLTEYEGKAIMVNGVLPEHKGWLYEANVVDQASPILTAVVEELFR
;
A
#
# COMPACT_ATOMS: atom_id res chain seq x y z
N MET A 1 5.79 -7.88 -10.62
CA MET A 1 5.15 -6.90 -9.72
C MET A 1 3.68 -7.20 -9.71
N ASP A 2 3.11 -7.26 -8.52
CA ASP A 2 1.70 -7.54 -8.31
C ASP A 2 0.93 -6.23 -8.14
N LYS A 3 -0.39 -6.30 -8.33
CA LYS A 3 -1.33 -5.21 -8.11
C LYS A 3 -2.06 -5.40 -6.81
N PHE A 4 -2.11 -4.34 -6.00
CA PHE A 4 -2.78 -4.32 -4.72
C PHE A 4 -3.81 -3.21 -4.70
N LEU A 5 -5.08 -3.56 -4.45
CA LEU A 5 -6.10 -2.59 -4.09
C LEU A 5 -6.10 -2.45 -2.58
N GLY A 6 -6.18 -1.23 -2.07
CA GLY A 6 -6.28 -1.00 -0.64
C GLY A 6 -6.76 0.40 -0.30
N ILE A 7 -6.95 0.65 0.99
CA ILE A 7 -7.37 1.95 1.51
C ILE A 7 -6.24 2.54 2.34
N VAL A 8 -6.03 3.84 2.21
CA VAL A 8 -5.09 4.56 3.07
C VAL A 8 -5.78 5.05 4.33
N GLN A 9 -5.28 4.61 5.49
CA GLN A 9 -5.75 5.03 6.80
C GLN A 9 -4.56 5.23 7.75
N GLY A 10 -4.50 6.37 8.42
CA GLY A 10 -3.42 6.72 9.33
C GLY A 10 -2.05 6.74 8.66
N GLY A 11 -1.98 7.18 7.39
CA GLY A 11 -0.76 7.18 6.58
C GLY A 11 -0.23 5.79 6.21
N ARG A 12 -1.04 4.74 6.37
CA ARG A 12 -0.68 3.36 6.01
C ARG A 12 -1.63 2.79 4.98
N PHE A 13 -1.15 1.83 4.20
CA PHE A 13 -1.93 1.18 3.15
C PHE A 13 -2.45 -0.18 3.64
N SER A 14 -3.77 -0.31 3.77
CA SER A 14 -4.44 -1.56 4.13
C SER A 14 -4.85 -2.31 2.86
N ILE A 15 -4.21 -3.45 2.61
CA ILE A 15 -4.43 -4.26 1.41
C ILE A 15 -5.78 -4.99 1.50
N LEU A 16 -6.63 -4.78 0.51
CA LEU A 16 -7.94 -5.44 0.34
C LEU A 16 -7.93 -6.52 -0.76
N MET A 17 -7.13 -6.35 -1.80
CA MET A 17 -6.92 -7.38 -2.83
C MET A 17 -5.44 -7.50 -3.18
N PRO A 18 -4.94 -8.71 -3.50
CA PRO A 18 -5.68 -9.97 -3.68
C PRO A 18 -6.04 -10.70 -2.38
N ARG A 19 -5.65 -10.17 -1.21
CA ARG A 19 -5.86 -10.81 0.09
C ARG A 19 -6.71 -9.89 0.97
N PRO A 20 -8.04 -10.09 1.09
CA PRO A 20 -8.95 -9.18 1.81
C PRO A 20 -8.75 -9.12 3.33
N GLN A 21 -8.03 -10.08 3.92
CA GLN A 21 -7.61 -10.04 5.33
C GLN A 21 -6.10 -9.84 5.47
N CYS A 22 -5.46 -9.18 4.51
CA CYS A 22 -4.03 -8.96 4.56
C CYS A 22 -3.66 -7.75 5.42
N CYS A 23 -2.36 -7.65 5.67
CA CYS A 23 -1.76 -6.69 6.56
C CYS A 23 -1.85 -5.25 6.05
N THR A 24 -1.88 -4.33 7.00
CA THR A 24 -1.55 -2.93 6.78
C THR A 24 -0.04 -2.80 6.62
N VAL A 25 0.39 -2.14 5.54
CA VAL A 25 1.80 -1.99 5.18
C VAL A 25 2.16 -0.52 4.93
N ARG A 26 3.45 -0.22 5.05
CA ARG A 26 4.05 1.00 4.52
C ARG A 26 4.54 0.77 3.09
N LEU A 27 4.64 1.85 2.31
CA LEU A 27 5.10 1.76 0.92
C LEU A 27 6.50 2.36 0.78
N THR A 28 7.36 1.72 0.00
CA THR A 28 8.70 2.24 -0.32
C THR A 28 8.98 2.08 -1.81
N ARG A 29 9.72 3.05 -2.38
CA ARG A 29 10.20 2.96 -3.77
C ARG A 29 11.43 2.07 -3.92
N ILE A 30 12.06 1.66 -2.81
CA ILE A 30 13.26 0.84 -2.84
C ILE A 30 12.94 -0.55 -3.42
N SER A 31 13.81 -1.00 -4.34
CA SER A 31 13.83 -2.36 -4.85
C SER A 31 14.17 -3.35 -3.76
N LYS A 32 13.41 -4.47 -3.66
CA LYS A 32 13.53 -5.44 -2.56
C LYS A 32 15.01 -5.78 -2.33
N PRO A 33 15.60 -5.35 -1.21
CA PRO A 33 17.02 -5.49 -1.05
C PRO A 33 17.37 -6.84 -0.42
N ALA A 34 18.48 -7.41 -0.88
CA ALA A 34 19.04 -8.62 -0.27
C ALA A 34 19.55 -8.37 1.17
N SER A 35 19.92 -7.13 1.51
CA SER A 35 20.61 -6.79 2.78
C SER A 35 20.56 -5.28 3.13
N ILE A 36 19.50 -4.53 2.82
CA ILE A 36 19.44 -3.11 3.22
C ILE A 36 18.92 -3.01 4.66
N ALA A 37 19.55 -2.13 5.45
CA ALA A 37 19.11 -1.74 6.79
C ALA A 37 17.72 -1.10 6.74
N GLU A 38 16.83 -1.46 7.68
CA GLU A 38 15.46 -0.96 7.75
C GLU A 38 15.36 0.57 7.76
N GLU A 39 16.39 1.24 8.30
CA GLU A 39 16.52 2.71 8.33
C GLU A 39 16.54 3.34 6.92
N LEU A 40 17.20 2.69 5.94
CA LEU A 40 17.23 3.19 4.56
C LEU A 40 15.90 2.96 3.85
N VAL A 41 15.18 1.89 4.19
CA VAL A 41 13.81 1.64 3.70
C VAL A 41 12.86 2.71 4.20
N ALA A 42 12.95 3.04 5.49
CA ALA A 42 12.14 4.08 6.13
C ALA A 42 12.43 5.48 5.57
N SER A 43 13.68 5.80 5.20
CA SER A 43 14.02 7.11 4.61
C SER A 43 13.46 7.31 3.20
N HIS A 44 13.05 6.23 2.53
CA HIS A 44 12.42 6.24 1.20
C HIS A 44 10.95 5.80 1.26
N GLU A 45 10.33 5.96 2.43
CA GLU A 45 8.89 5.77 2.60
C GLU A 45 8.11 6.75 1.72
N ILE A 46 7.10 6.24 1.03
CA ILE A 46 6.21 7.06 0.23
C ILE A 46 5.22 7.72 1.18
N ASN A 47 5.20 9.06 1.19
CA ASN A 47 4.20 9.80 1.94
C ASN A 47 2.81 9.58 1.33
N LEU A 48 1.89 9.00 2.11
CA LEU A 48 0.52 8.71 1.69
C LEU A 48 -0.51 9.77 2.06
N THR A 49 -0.10 10.90 2.63
CA THR A 49 -1.01 11.95 3.14
C THR A 49 -2.02 12.41 2.09
N GLU A 50 -1.63 12.50 0.81
CA GLU A 50 -2.52 12.93 -0.28
C GLU A 50 -3.62 11.90 -0.65
N TYR A 51 -3.45 10.65 -0.20
CA TYR A 51 -4.35 9.53 -0.45
C TYR A 51 -5.17 9.15 0.78
N GLU A 52 -5.01 9.83 1.90
CA GLU A 52 -5.71 9.51 3.16
C GLU A 52 -7.23 9.42 2.95
N GLY A 53 -7.83 8.32 3.44
CA GLY A 53 -9.25 8.04 3.28
C GLY A 53 -9.69 7.68 1.86
N LYS A 54 -8.75 7.41 0.93
CA LYS A 54 -9.06 6.96 -0.44
C LYS A 54 -8.70 5.50 -0.65
N ALA A 55 -9.49 4.83 -1.49
CA ALA A 55 -9.06 3.58 -2.10
C ALA A 55 -8.05 3.88 -3.22
N ILE A 56 -6.91 3.20 -3.22
CA ILE A 56 -5.85 3.36 -4.22
C ILE A 56 -5.41 2.00 -4.76
N MET A 57 -4.94 2.00 -6.01
CA MET A 57 -4.29 0.86 -6.64
C MET A 57 -2.77 1.08 -6.63
N VAL A 58 -2.04 0.07 -6.17
CA VAL A 58 -0.57 0.12 -6.04
C VAL A 58 0.05 -1.08 -6.73
N ASN A 59 1.04 -0.85 -7.58
CA ASN A 59 1.95 -1.90 -8.04
C ASN A 59 3.07 -2.08 -7.03
N GLY A 60 3.49 -3.32 -6.76
CA GLY A 60 4.66 -3.55 -5.92
C GLY A 60 5.02 -5.02 -5.72
N VAL A 61 5.88 -5.25 -4.72
CA VAL A 61 6.32 -6.57 -4.27
C VAL A 61 6.06 -6.68 -2.78
N LEU A 62 5.19 -7.61 -2.38
CA LEU A 62 4.88 -7.88 -0.97
C LEU A 62 5.65 -9.12 -0.49
N PRO A 63 6.82 -8.96 0.15
CA PRO A 63 7.50 -10.07 0.79
C PRO A 63 6.73 -10.59 2.01
N GLU A 64 6.89 -11.88 2.30
CA GLU A 64 6.30 -12.49 3.50
C GLU A 64 6.83 -11.80 4.77
N HIS A 65 5.92 -11.39 5.65
CA HIS A 65 6.17 -10.90 7.01
C HIS A 65 7.04 -9.64 7.20
N LYS A 66 7.06 -8.68 6.26
CA LYS A 66 7.91 -7.47 6.41
C LYS A 66 7.21 -6.13 6.58
N GLY A 67 5.88 -6.05 6.68
CA GLY A 67 5.17 -4.77 6.94
C GLY A 67 5.38 -3.67 5.89
N TRP A 68 6.04 -3.99 4.77
CA TRP A 68 6.43 -3.07 3.70
C TRP A 68 6.01 -3.67 2.36
N LEU A 69 5.50 -2.81 1.48
CA LEU A 69 5.38 -3.06 0.05
C LEU A 69 6.54 -2.36 -0.66
N TYR A 70 7.39 -3.16 -1.30
CA TYR A 70 8.58 -2.70 -2.02
C TYR A 70 8.26 -2.38 -3.47
N GLU A 71 9.12 -1.57 -4.10
CA GLU A 71 8.95 -1.13 -5.49
C GLU A 71 7.55 -0.52 -5.71
N ALA A 72 7.03 0.11 -4.66
CA ALA A 72 5.66 0.54 -4.61
C ALA A 72 5.46 1.76 -5.52
N ASN A 73 4.47 1.68 -6.38
CA ASN A 73 4.02 2.80 -7.20
C ASN A 73 2.51 2.87 -7.19
N VAL A 74 1.96 4.01 -6.77
CA VAL A 74 0.52 4.28 -6.88
C VAL A 74 0.20 4.47 -8.36
N VAL A 75 -0.72 3.66 -8.88
CA VAL A 75 -1.08 3.67 -10.31
C VAL A 75 -2.47 4.22 -10.57
N ASP A 76 -3.34 4.23 -9.55
CA ASP A 76 -4.66 4.84 -9.64
C ASP A 76 -5.21 5.22 -8.25
N GLN A 77 -6.11 6.19 -8.20
CA GLN A 77 -6.84 6.58 -6.99
C GLN A 77 -8.34 6.69 -7.27
N ALA A 78 -9.14 6.11 -6.38
CA ALA A 78 -10.59 6.21 -6.45
C ALA A 78 -11.07 7.59 -6.00
N SER A 79 -12.17 8.04 -6.60
CA SER A 79 -12.93 9.18 -6.09
C SER A 79 -13.69 8.81 -4.81
N PRO A 80 -14.24 9.78 -4.07
CA PRO A 80 -14.92 9.50 -2.79
C PRO A 80 -16.09 8.50 -2.91
N ILE A 81 -16.91 8.60 -3.95
CA ILE A 81 -18.05 7.68 -4.15
C ILE A 81 -17.54 6.25 -4.36
N LEU A 82 -16.55 6.07 -5.23
CA LEU A 82 -16.00 4.74 -5.50
C LEU A 82 -15.26 4.19 -4.27
N THR A 83 -14.62 5.07 -3.48
CA THR A 83 -14.01 4.67 -2.21
C THR A 83 -15.06 4.14 -1.23
N ALA A 84 -16.21 4.79 -1.08
CA ALA A 84 -17.29 4.32 -0.22
C ALA A 84 -17.84 2.95 -0.67
N VAL A 85 -17.92 2.71 -1.98
CA VAL A 85 -18.30 1.39 -2.53
C VAL A 85 -17.26 0.32 -2.18
N VAL A 86 -15.96 0.64 -2.28
CA VAL A 86 -14.89 -0.28 -1.89
C VAL A 86 -14.95 -0.57 -0.39
N GLU A 87 -15.14 0.43 0.46
CA GLU A 87 -15.30 0.24 1.91
C GLU A 87 -16.46 -0.69 2.25
N GLU A 88 -17.62 -0.53 1.60
CA GLU A 88 -18.77 -1.40 1.85
C GLU A 88 -18.56 -2.83 1.34
N LEU A 89 -17.86 -3.00 0.21
CA LEU A 89 -17.60 -4.32 -0.38
C LEU A 89 -16.62 -5.16 0.43
N PHE A 90 -15.66 -4.52 1.10
CA PHE A 90 -14.58 -5.19 1.84
C PHE A 90 -14.67 -5.01 3.37
N ARG A 91 -15.84 -4.61 3.87
CA ARG A 91 -16.15 -4.56 5.30
C ARG A 91 -16.11 -5.94 5.97
#